data_AF-A0A0F9G1T6-F1
#
_entry.id   AF-A0A0F9G1T6-F1
#
_cell.length_a   1.000
_cell.length_b   1.000
_cell.length_c   1.000
_cell.angle_alpha   90.00
_cell.angle_beta   90.00
_cell.angle_gamma   90.00
#
_symmetry.space_group_name_H-M   'P 1'
#
loop_
_entity.id
_entity.type
_entity.pdbx_description
1 polymer ?
#
loop_
_entity_poly.entity_id
_entity_poly.type
_entity_poly.pdbx_seq_one_letter_code
_entity_poly.pdbx_strand_id
1 'polypeptide(L)'
;MRKGLRIINLLTTKRRIKMPMTVVTKKKDGKECTVEFDFGDNCADAAAKFGEDIVFAYFKSHGVVRLQAGLAPILKAGGDIAAFAKTWKPGVRVAAVAAAPTMESMRKHYASLSTDEERKEFLKEVKSGIK
;
A
#
# COMPACT_ATOMS: atom_id res chain seq x y z
N MET A 1 -36.65 50.15 -19.89
CA MET A 1 -35.24 49.98 -20.33
C MET A 1 -34.44 49.31 -19.22
N ARG A 2 -33.59 48.34 -19.63
CA ARG A 2 -32.48 47.67 -18.90
C ARG A 2 -32.80 46.82 -17.66
N LYS A 3 -33.01 45.53 -17.95
CA LYS A 3 -32.80 44.37 -17.08
C LYS A 3 -31.34 44.34 -16.61
N GLY A 4 -31.10 44.43 -15.30
CA GLY A 4 -29.78 44.26 -14.69
C GLY A 4 -29.60 42.83 -14.21
N LEU A 5 -29.07 41.97 -15.07
CA LEU A 5 -28.68 40.60 -14.77
C LEU A 5 -27.46 40.63 -13.82
N ARG A 6 -27.66 40.47 -12.51
CA ARG A 6 -26.56 40.24 -11.57
C ARG A 6 -26.16 38.76 -11.69
N ILE A 7 -25.13 38.50 -12.48
CA ILE A 7 -24.44 37.21 -12.50
C ILE A 7 -23.77 37.05 -11.13
N ILE A 8 -24.34 36.17 -10.31
CA ILE A 8 -23.72 35.68 -9.08
C ILE A 8 -22.53 34.84 -9.53
N ASN A 9 -21.33 35.41 -9.49
CA ASN A 9 -20.10 34.68 -9.73
C ASN A 9 -19.86 33.72 -8.56
N LEU A 10 -20.42 32.53 -8.67
CA LEU A 10 -20.13 31.37 -7.84
C LEU A 10 -18.76 30.83 -8.26
N LEU A 11 -17.69 31.56 -7.92
CA LEU A 11 -16.32 31.06 -8.03
C LEU A 11 -16.09 30.08 -6.88
N THR A 12 -16.54 28.85 -7.12
CA THR A 12 -15.84 27.60 -6.83
C THR A 12 -14.78 27.71 -5.73
N THR A 13 -15.22 27.47 -4.50
CA THR A 13 -14.39 27.03 -3.38
C THR A 13 -13.49 25.88 -3.83
N LYS A 14 -12.27 26.19 -4.29
CA LYS A 14 -11.18 25.22 -4.36
C LYS A 14 -11.08 24.61 -2.97
N ARG A 15 -11.51 23.35 -2.84
CA ARG A 15 -11.27 22.56 -1.63
C ARG A 15 -9.76 22.53 -1.45
N ARG A 16 -9.21 23.41 -0.61
CA ARG A 16 -7.85 23.25 -0.07
C ARG A 16 -7.87 21.90 0.62
N ILE A 17 -7.30 20.90 -0.03
CA ILE A 17 -6.93 19.67 0.65
C ILE A 17 -5.92 20.14 1.70
N LYS A 18 -6.34 20.07 2.97
CA LYS A 18 -5.53 20.47 4.11
C LYS A 18 -4.19 19.72 4.00
N MET A 19 -3.09 20.43 3.77
CA MET A 19 -1.78 19.82 3.53
C MET A 19 -1.36 18.99 4.75
N PRO A 20 -0.74 17.81 4.57
CA PRO A 20 -0.15 17.08 5.69
C PRO A 20 1.10 17.82 6.16
N MET A 21 0.95 18.59 7.25
CA MET A 21 2.08 19.11 8.03
C MET A 21 2.89 17.90 8.51
N THR A 22 4.08 17.70 7.95
CA THR A 22 4.91 16.56 8.33
C THR A 22 5.77 16.96 9.51
N VAL A 23 5.28 16.66 10.72
CA VAL A 23 6.05 16.83 11.96
C VAL A 23 6.97 15.62 12.10
N VAL A 24 8.28 15.85 12.10
CA VAL A 24 9.27 14.79 12.35
C VAL A 24 9.74 14.92 13.79
N THR A 25 9.36 13.96 14.64
CA THR A 25 9.82 13.87 16.03
C THR A 25 10.86 12.74 16.16
N LYS A 26 12.07 13.06 16.63
CA LYS A 26 13.06 12.05 17.04
C LYS A 26 13.06 11.93 18.56
N LYS A 27 12.26 10.99 19.08
CA LYS A 27 12.09 10.73 20.52
C LYS A 27 13.38 10.44 21.29
N LYS A 28 14.45 9.97 20.63
CA LYS A 28 15.70 9.58 21.29
C LYS A 28 16.56 10.78 21.72
N ASP A 29 16.43 11.93 21.05
CA ASP A 29 17.30 13.09 21.26
C ASP A 29 16.56 14.31 21.85
N GLY A 30 15.26 14.19 22.12
CA GLY A 30 14.42 15.32 22.60
C GLY A 30 14.29 16.47 21.59
N LYS A 31 14.70 16.25 20.34
CA LYS A 31 14.69 17.25 19.27
C LYS A 31 13.47 17.03 18.36
N GLU A 32 12.72 18.10 18.16
CA GLU A 32 11.57 18.15 17.27
C GLU A 32 11.82 19.16 16.16
N CYS A 33 11.46 18.81 14.93
CA CYS A 33 11.52 19.71 13.79
C CYS A 33 10.22 19.58 13.01
N THR A 34 9.57 20.72 12.79
CA THR A 34 8.39 20.82 11.94
C THR A 34 8.82 21.53 10.66
N VAL A 35 8.63 20.86 9.53
CA VAL A 35 8.90 21.44 8.21
C VAL A 35 7.61 21.38 7.41
N GLU A 36 7.19 22.52 6.89
CA GLU A 36 6.18 22.59 5.85
C GLU A 36 6.88 22.47 4.50
N PHE A 37 6.48 21.48 3.72
CA PHE A 37 7.03 21.25 2.39
C PHE A 37 5.90 21.03 1.40
N ASP A 38 5.99 21.73 0.28
CA ASP A 38 4.96 21.73 -0.76
C ASP A 38 5.37 20.82 -1.92
N PHE A 39 4.72 19.66 -2.00
CA PHE A 39 4.94 18.66 -3.05
C PHE A 39 4.10 18.90 -4.32
N GLY A 40 3.26 19.95 -4.36
CA GLY A 40 2.30 20.19 -5.42
C GLY A 40 0.96 19.46 -5.22
N ASP A 41 -0.09 19.94 -5.89
CA ASP A 41 -1.45 19.41 -5.71
C ASP A 41 -1.75 18.21 -6.64
N ASN A 42 -0.94 18.03 -7.69
CA ASN A 42 -1.13 17.00 -8.70
C ASN A 42 0.21 16.62 -9.39
N CYS A 43 0.17 15.62 -10.27
CA CYS A 43 1.36 15.13 -10.97
C CYS A 43 2.04 16.21 -11.83
N ALA A 44 1.27 17.06 -12.50
CA ALA A 44 1.83 18.14 -13.33
C ALA A 44 2.51 19.21 -12.47
N ASP A 45 1.91 19.58 -11.33
CA ASP A 45 2.52 20.53 -10.40
C ASP A 45 3.81 19.96 -9.80
N ALA A 46 3.82 18.68 -9.43
CA ALA A 46 5.00 18.00 -8.93
C ALA A 46 6.10 17.93 -10.00
N ALA A 47 5.75 17.58 -11.24
CA ALA A 47 6.70 17.55 -12.36
C ALA A 47 7.25 18.94 -12.68
N ALA A 48 6.44 19.99 -12.59
CA ALA A 48 6.89 21.37 -12.76
C ALA A 48 7.86 21.82 -11.65
N LYS A 49 7.67 21.35 -10.42
CA LYS A 49 8.52 21.71 -9.26
C LYS A 49 9.82 20.93 -9.17
N PHE A 50 9.77 19.63 -9.46
CA PHE A 50 10.87 18.70 -9.20
C PHE A 50 11.48 18.10 -10.46
N GLY A 51 10.86 18.29 -11.63
CA GLY A 51 11.24 17.64 -12.87
C GLY A 51 10.53 16.30 -13.07
N GLU A 52 10.09 16.06 -14.30
CA GLU A 52 9.36 14.84 -14.68
C GLU A 52 10.17 13.57 -14.40
N ASP A 53 11.47 13.59 -14.73
CA ASP A 53 12.37 12.46 -14.50
C ASP A 53 12.48 12.08 -13.02
N ILE A 54 12.53 13.07 -12.13
CA ILE A 54 12.66 12.84 -10.68
C ILE A 54 11.35 12.27 -10.13
N VAL A 55 10.21 12.85 -10.52
CA VAL A 55 8.88 12.36 -10.10
C VAL A 55 8.65 10.94 -10.59
N PHE A 56 9.02 10.64 -11.83
CA PHE A 56 8.88 9.31 -12.41
C PHE A 56 9.86 8.30 -11.79
N ALA A 57 11.11 8.67 -11.57
CA ALA A 57 12.10 7.82 -10.90
C ALA A 57 11.64 7.47 -9.47
N TYR A 58 11.11 8.45 -8.74
CA TYR A 58 10.57 8.22 -7.41
C TYR A 58 9.37 7.27 -7.45
N PHE A 59 8.40 7.51 -8.34
CA PHE A 59 7.25 6.63 -8.55
C PHE A 59 7.69 5.18 -8.84
N LYS A 60 8.64 4.99 -9.76
CA LYS A 60 9.16 3.67 -10.13
C LYS A 60 9.81 2.97 -8.95
N SER A 61 10.70 3.66 -8.22
CA SER A 61 11.38 3.09 -7.05
C SER A 61 10.37 2.64 -5.98
N HIS A 62 9.38 3.48 -5.69
CA HIS A 62 8.37 3.20 -4.69
C HIS A 62 7.41 2.08 -5.13
N GLY A 63 7.13 2.00 -6.43
CA GLY A 63 6.39 0.90 -7.05
C GLY A 63 7.10 -0.44 -6.89
N VAL A 64 8.40 -0.50 -7.18
CA VAL A 64 9.21 -1.73 -7.04
C VAL A 64 9.19 -2.25 -5.59
N VAL A 65 9.42 -1.38 -4.61
CA VAL A 65 9.41 -1.77 -3.19
C VAL A 65 8.04 -2.31 -2.77
N ARG A 66 6.95 -1.67 -3.21
CA ARG A 66 5.60 -2.13 -2.89
C ARG A 66 5.23 -3.44 -3.58
N LEU A 67 5.68 -3.63 -4.82
CA LEU A 67 5.50 -4.90 -5.53
C LEU A 67 6.21 -6.03 -4.79
N GLN A 68 7.47 -5.82 -4.41
CA GLN A 68 8.24 -6.80 -3.61
C GLN A 68 7.56 -7.11 -2.28
N ALA A 69 7.08 -6.08 -1.57
CA ALA A 69 6.36 -6.26 -0.31
C ALA A 69 5.06 -7.07 -0.48
N GLY A 70 4.36 -6.92 -1.61
CA GLY A 70 3.17 -7.71 -1.93
C GLY A 70 3.48 -9.14 -2.39
N LEU A 71 4.60 -9.34 -3.09
CA LEU A 71 5.05 -10.66 -3.55
C LEU A 71 5.61 -11.53 -2.44
N ALA A 72 6.32 -10.94 -1.47
CA ALA A 72 6.94 -11.66 -0.36
C ALA A 72 5.98 -12.61 0.39
N PRO A 73 4.76 -12.20 0.82
CA PRO A 73 3.83 -13.12 1.48
C PRO A 73 3.30 -14.22 0.54
N ILE A 74 3.11 -13.92 -0.74
CA ILE A 74 2.61 -14.89 -1.73
C ILE A 74 3.66 -15.96 -1.98
N LEU A 75 4.92 -15.55 -2.11
CA LEU A 75 6.06 -16.47 -2.23
C LEU A 75 6.17 -17.38 -0.99
N LYS A 76 6.05 -16.82 0.22
CA LYS A 76 6.05 -17.60 1.47
C LYS A 76 4.90 -18.60 1.55
N ALA A 77 3.72 -18.24 1.05
CA ALA A 77 2.54 -19.11 1.02
C ALA A 77 2.53 -20.12 -0.14
N GLY A 78 3.54 -20.09 -1.03
CA GLY A 78 3.57 -20.93 -2.24
C GLY A 78 2.46 -20.60 -3.25
N GLY A 79 1.99 -19.36 -3.28
CA GLY A 79 0.93 -18.89 -4.17
C GLY A 79 1.41 -18.52 -5.58
N ASP A 80 0.46 -18.22 -6.47
CA ASP A 80 0.75 -17.85 -7.86
C ASP A 80 1.22 -16.38 -7.99
N ILE A 81 2.53 -16.22 -8.14
CA ILE A 81 3.21 -14.94 -8.35
C ILE A 81 2.82 -14.29 -9.68
N ALA A 82 2.61 -15.07 -10.73
CA ALA A 82 2.31 -14.54 -12.06
C ALA A 82 0.90 -13.94 -12.11
N ALA A 83 -0.08 -14.58 -11.45
CA ALA A 83 -1.42 -14.05 -11.31
C ALA A 83 -1.44 -12.73 -10.52
N PHE A 84 -0.65 -12.65 -9.44
CA PHE A 84 -0.52 -11.42 -8.66
C PHE A 84 0.13 -10.29 -9.46
N ALA A 85 1.25 -10.55 -10.12
CA ALA A 85 1.98 -9.54 -10.88
C ALA A 85 1.13 -8.93 -12.03
N LYS A 86 0.25 -9.73 -12.65
CA LYS A 86 -0.65 -9.26 -13.73
C LYS A 86 -1.78 -8.36 -13.24
N THR A 87 -2.24 -8.56 -12.00
CA THR A 87 -3.40 -7.86 -11.44
C THR A 87 -2.99 -6.67 -10.57
N TRP A 88 -1.76 -6.66 -10.09
CA TRP A 88 -1.23 -5.63 -9.21
C TRP A 88 -1.05 -4.29 -9.92
N LYS A 89 -1.49 -3.21 -9.26
CA LYS A 89 -1.29 -1.83 -9.70
C LYS A 89 -0.61 -1.03 -8.59
N PRO A 90 0.42 -0.22 -8.90
CA PRO A 90 1.05 0.66 -7.93
C PRO A 90 0.02 1.55 -7.22
N GLY A 91 0.14 1.67 -5.89
CA GLY A 91 -0.73 2.51 -5.07
C GLY A 91 -2.05 1.85 -4.62
N VAL A 92 -2.50 0.79 -5.28
CA VAL A 92 -3.65 -0.01 -4.80
C VAL A 92 -3.19 -0.83 -3.60
N ARG A 93 -3.88 -0.69 -2.47
CA ARG A 93 -3.62 -1.54 -1.30
C ARG A 93 -3.95 -2.97 -1.70
N VAL A 94 -2.94 -3.82 -1.68
CA VAL A 94 -3.12 -5.26 -1.73
C VAL A 94 -3.86 -5.61 -0.45
N ALA A 95 -5.09 -6.14 -0.57
CA ALA A 95 -5.77 -6.72 0.57
C ALA A 95 -4.79 -7.71 1.19
N ALA A 96 -4.53 -7.58 2.50
CA ALA A 96 -3.63 -8.49 3.18
C ALA A 96 -4.08 -9.90 2.82
N VAL A 97 -3.22 -10.64 2.09
CA VAL A 97 -3.39 -12.09 1.98
C VAL A 97 -3.43 -12.51 3.43
N ALA A 98 -4.60 -12.96 3.89
CA ALA A 98 -4.79 -13.28 5.29
C ALA A 98 -3.59 -14.13 5.70
N ALA A 99 -2.83 -13.66 6.68
CA ALA A 99 -1.64 -14.36 7.17
C ALA A 99 -2.00 -15.74 7.75
N ALA A 100 -3.30 -16.04 7.87
CA ALA A 100 -3.80 -17.38 8.06
C ALA A 100 -3.68 -18.18 6.75
N PRO A 101 -2.94 -19.30 6.73
CA PRO A 101 -3.00 -20.23 5.61
C PRO A 101 -4.48 -20.56 5.37
N THR A 102 -4.97 -20.32 4.15
CA THR A 102 -6.34 -20.71 3.79
C THR A 102 -6.50 -22.20 4.08
N MET A 103 -7.67 -22.62 4.55
CA MET A 103 -7.97 -24.04 4.84
C MET A 103 -7.57 -24.97 3.68
N GLU A 104 -7.61 -24.46 2.44
CA GLU A 104 -7.21 -25.14 1.23
C GLU A 104 -5.68 -25.35 1.11
N SER A 105 -4.87 -24.37 1.54
CA SER A 105 -3.41 -24.52 1.63
C SER A 105 -2.98 -25.50 2.72
N MET A 106 -3.64 -25.48 3.88
CA MET A 106 -3.41 -26.46 4.95
C MET A 106 -3.79 -27.88 4.51
N ARG A 107 -4.90 -28.04 3.77
CA ARG A 107 -5.31 -29.33 3.20
C ARG A 107 -4.30 -29.86 2.18
N LYS A 108 -3.75 -29.00 1.32
CA LYS A 108 -2.70 -29.39 0.36
C LYS A 108 -1.41 -29.81 1.07
N HIS A 109 -0.99 -29.09 2.10
CA HIS A 109 0.19 -29.47 2.87
C HIS A 109 -0.01 -30.79 3.63
N TYR A 110 -1.17 -30.97 4.28
CA TYR A 110 -1.52 -32.24 4.93
C TYR A 110 -1.54 -33.44 3.96
N ALA A 111 -2.06 -33.24 2.75
CA ALA A 111 -2.08 -34.28 1.71
C ALA A 111 -0.67 -34.61 1.18
N SER A 112 0.27 -33.66 1.22
CA SER A 112 1.66 -33.85 0.78
C SER A 112 2.55 -34.56 1.81
N LEU A 113 2.12 -34.66 3.07
CA LEU A 113 2.83 -35.41 4.10
C LEU A 113 2.57 -36.90 3.92
N SER A 114 3.64 -37.68 3.77
CA SER A 114 3.57 -39.10 3.41
C SER A 114 3.44 -40.01 4.63
N THR A 115 3.94 -39.57 5.78
CA THR A 115 3.95 -40.38 7.00
C THR A 115 2.90 -39.94 8.01
N ASP A 116 2.39 -40.90 8.77
CA ASP A 116 1.31 -40.68 9.74
C ASP A 116 1.79 -39.90 10.99
N GLU A 117 3.11 -39.91 11.24
CA GLU A 117 3.76 -39.20 12.34
C GLU A 117 3.88 -37.69 12.04
N GLU A 118 4.34 -37.33 10.84
CA GLU A 118 4.41 -35.94 10.38
C GLU A 118 3.02 -35.27 10.34
N ARG A 119 1.99 -36.04 9.96
CA ARG A 119 0.59 -35.58 9.97
C ARG A 119 0.09 -35.28 11.38
N LYS A 120 0.47 -36.09 12.37
CA LYS A 120 0.08 -35.89 13.78
C LYS A 120 0.77 -34.68 14.41
N GLU A 121 2.03 -34.44 14.08
CA GLU A 121 2.75 -33.25 14.53
C GLU A 121 2.18 -31.97 13.91
N PHE A 122 1.91 -31.98 12.61
CA PHE A 122 1.25 -30.87 11.92
C PHE A 122 -0.13 -30.55 12.52
N LEU A 123 -0.93 -31.57 12.83
CA LEU A 123 -2.23 -31.38 13.49
C LEU A 123 -2.12 -30.83 14.93
N LYS A 124 -1.07 -31.21 15.68
CA LYS A 124 -0.78 -30.63 17.00
C LYS A 124 -0.42 -29.14 16.90
N GLU A 125 0.42 -28.79 15.94
CA GLU A 125 0.85 -27.42 15.70
C GLU A 125 -0.34 -26.53 15.31
N VAL A 126 -1.15 -26.96 14.34
CA VAL A 126 -2.37 -26.25 13.91
C VAL A 126 -3.35 -26.07 15.08
N LYS A 127 -3.54 -27.10 15.91
CA LYS A 127 -4.44 -27.03 17.08
C LYS A 127 -3.93 -26.08 18.17
N SER A 128 -2.62 -25.86 18.26
CA SER A 128 -2.01 -24.93 19.22
C SER A 128 -1.99 -23.46 18.75
N GLY A 129 -1.95 -23.23 17.44
CA GLY A 129 -1.95 -21.89 16.83
C GLY A 129 -3.33 -21.25 16.64
N ILE A 130 -4.42 -22.02 16.78
CA ILE A 130 -5.81 -21.52 16.78
C ILE A 130 -6.21 -21.18 18.22
N LYS A 131 -5.65 -20.10 18.78
CA LYS A 131 -6.04 -19.55 20.08
C LYS A 131 -6.31 -18.06 20.01
#